data_AF-A0A8T7BY62-F1
#
_entry.id   AF-A0A8T7BY62-F1
#
_cell.length_a   1.000
_cell.length_b   1.000
_cell.length_c   1.000
_cell.angle_alpha   90.00
_cell.angle_beta   90.00
_cell.angle_gamma   90.00
#
_symmetry.space_group_name_H-M   'P 1'
#
loop_
_entity.id
_entity.type
_entity.pdbx_description
1 polymer ?
#
loop_
_entity_poly.entity_id
_entity_poly.type
_entity_poly.pdbx_seq_one_letter_code
_entity_poly.pdbx_strand_id
1 'polypeptide(L)'
;MVSELKELIDKFLDDFILDLNLKLVDFRTKENGNMTIAVYEASGFKLYFYESLREGEINCLVGKTYADIQDTNDGNWFYVNAILSKGSQLSVEELLKNVPDEPRSIETQFSDLASNIRCNIKKLAEYVSE
;
A
#
# COMPACT_ATOMS: atom_id res chain seq x y z
N MET A 1 1.72 2.22 -23.10
CA MET A 1 0.55 1.72 -22.38
C MET A 1 0.69 2.18 -20.95
N VAL A 2 -0.18 3.09 -20.52
CA VAL A 2 -0.46 3.27 -19.09
C VAL A 2 -1.10 1.95 -18.65
N SER A 3 -0.57 1.29 -17.61
CA SER A 3 -1.19 0.02 -17.20
C SER A 3 -2.56 0.30 -16.60
N GLU A 4 -3.53 -0.58 -16.82
CA GLU A 4 -4.87 -0.49 -16.21
C GLU A 4 -4.79 -0.33 -14.68
N LEU A 5 -3.79 -0.97 -14.06
CA LEU A 5 -3.50 -0.81 -12.62
C LEU A 5 -3.19 0.64 -12.25
N LYS A 6 -2.42 1.38 -13.06
CA LYS A 6 -2.12 2.78 -12.75
C LYS A 6 -3.38 3.64 -12.75
N GLU A 7 -4.24 3.47 -13.74
CA GLU A 7 -5.50 4.21 -13.83
C GLU A 7 -6.42 3.87 -12.65
N LEU A 8 -6.44 2.60 -12.23
CA LEU A 8 -7.17 2.16 -11.05
C LEU A 8 -6.60 2.77 -9.76
N ILE A 9 -5.28 2.80 -9.59
CA ILE A 9 -4.65 3.41 -8.41
C ILE A 9 -4.86 4.92 -8.41
N ASP A 10 -4.68 5.62 -9.54
CA ASP A 10 -4.93 7.06 -9.64
C ASP A 10 -6.37 7.38 -9.24
N LYS A 11 -7.34 6.64 -9.79
CA LYS A 11 -8.76 6.79 -9.44
C LYS A 11 -9.02 6.48 -7.96
N PHE A 12 -8.39 5.44 -7.41
CA PHE A 12 -8.47 5.12 -6.00
C PHE A 12 -7.95 6.26 -5.11
N LEU A 13 -6.82 6.85 -5.46
CA LEU A 13 -6.24 7.97 -4.72
C LEU A 13 -7.13 9.21 -4.79
N ASP A 14 -7.68 9.49 -5.97
CA ASP A 14 -8.62 10.59 -6.18
C ASP A 14 -9.93 10.38 -5.39
N ASP A 15 -10.50 9.18 -5.39
CA ASP A 15 -11.79 8.90 -4.73
C ASP A 15 -11.66 8.80 -3.20
N PHE A 16 -10.54 8.26 -2.70
CA PHE A 16 -10.40 7.89 -1.29
C PHE A 16 -9.41 8.74 -0.49
N ILE A 17 -8.52 9.48 -1.15
CA ILE A 17 -7.43 10.24 -0.51
C ILE A 17 -7.42 11.70 -1.01
N LEU A 18 -8.58 12.34 -0.99
CA LEU A 18 -8.84 13.68 -1.56
C LEU A 18 -7.98 14.85 -0.99
N ASP A 19 -7.24 14.65 0.10
CA ASP A 19 -6.60 15.77 0.82
C ASP A 19 -5.06 15.68 0.93
N LEU A 20 -4.41 14.67 0.35
CA LEU A 20 -2.98 14.43 0.60
C LEU A 20 -2.01 14.96 -0.48
N ASN A 21 -2.52 15.58 -1.55
CA ASN A 21 -1.72 16.15 -2.65
C ASN A 21 -0.60 15.19 -3.13
N LEU A 22 -0.98 13.92 -3.31
CA LEU A 22 -0.07 12.85 -3.70
C LEU A 22 0.38 13.04 -5.15
N LYS A 23 1.68 12.91 -5.39
CA LYS A 23 2.28 12.97 -6.73
C LYS A 23 2.93 11.65 -7.06
N LEU A 24 2.63 11.10 -8.25
CA LEU A 24 3.34 9.94 -8.75
C LEU A 24 4.82 10.29 -8.95
N VAL A 25 5.71 9.54 -8.31
CA VAL A 25 7.17 9.69 -8.39
C VAL A 25 7.87 8.49 -9.02
N ASP A 26 7.21 7.33 -9.05
CA ASP A 26 7.72 6.15 -9.76
C ASP A 26 6.57 5.27 -10.26
N PHE A 27 6.75 4.70 -11.44
CA PHE A 27 5.84 3.72 -12.01
C PHE A 27 6.61 2.76 -12.91
N ARG A 28 6.59 1.47 -12.57
CA ARG A 28 7.39 0.46 -13.27
C ARG A 28 6.81 -0.93 -13.12
N THR A 29 7.15 -1.80 -14.05
CA THR A 29 6.86 -3.23 -13.97
C THR A 29 8.19 -3.98 -13.85
N LYS A 30 8.32 -4.83 -12.83
CA LYS A 30 9.50 -5.67 -12.54
C LYS A 30 9.21 -7.15 -12.86
N GLU A 31 10.26 -7.96 -12.85
CA GLU A 31 10.19 -9.44 -12.92
C GLU A 31 9.41 -9.99 -14.11
N ASN A 32 9.74 -9.58 -15.34
CA ASN A 32 9.09 -10.03 -16.58
C ASN A 32 7.57 -9.80 -16.64
N GLY A 33 7.03 -8.82 -15.90
CA GLY A 33 5.59 -8.54 -15.88
C GLY A 33 4.89 -9.00 -14.61
N ASN A 34 5.59 -9.70 -13.72
CA ASN A 34 4.97 -10.32 -12.55
C ASN A 34 4.69 -9.36 -11.40
N MET A 35 5.27 -8.16 -11.43
CA MET A 35 5.07 -7.17 -10.39
C MET A 35 4.94 -5.77 -10.99
N THR A 36 3.81 -5.11 -10.79
CA THR A 36 3.64 -3.69 -11.15
C THR A 36 3.69 -2.84 -9.91
N ILE A 37 4.43 -1.74 -9.97
CA ILE A 37 4.72 -0.85 -8.84
C ILE A 37 4.32 0.57 -9.22
N ALA A 38 3.62 1.24 -8.31
CA ALA A 38 3.31 2.66 -8.41
C ALA A 38 3.63 3.34 -7.08
N VAL A 39 4.38 4.44 -7.11
CA VAL A 39 4.84 5.12 -5.90
C VAL A 39 4.41 6.57 -5.96
N TYR A 40 3.72 7.00 -4.90
CA TYR A 40 3.20 8.33 -4.74
C TYR A 40 3.85 9.00 -3.54
N GLU A 41 4.12 10.29 -3.66
CA GLU A 41 4.74 11.09 -2.61
C GLU A 41 3.84 12.25 -2.23
N ALA A 42 3.71 12.48 -0.92
CA ALA A 42 3.07 13.64 -0.33
C ALA A 42 4.03 14.30 0.67
N SER A 43 3.65 15.47 1.19
CA SER A 43 4.45 16.15 2.22
C SER A 43 4.59 15.29 3.47
N GLY A 44 5.75 14.65 3.64
CA GLY A 44 6.11 13.89 4.85
C GLY A 44 6.11 12.37 4.69
N PHE A 45 5.61 11.81 3.58
CA PHE A 45 5.61 10.36 3.37
C PHE A 45 5.50 9.95 1.89
N LYS A 46 5.75 8.66 1.63
CA LYS A 46 5.52 7.98 0.35
C LYS A 46 4.58 6.80 0.53
N LEU A 47 3.75 6.53 -0.47
CA LEU A 47 2.96 5.31 -0.61
C LEU A 47 3.54 4.48 -1.74
N TYR A 48 3.82 3.21 -1.47
CA TYR A 48 4.34 2.25 -2.43
C TYR A 48 3.27 1.18 -2.66
N PHE A 49 2.59 1.27 -3.79
CA PHE A 49 1.65 0.26 -4.24
C PHE A 49 2.36 -0.77 -5.09
N TYR A 50 2.07 -2.03 -4.85
CA TYR A 50 2.48 -3.08 -5.76
C TYR A 50 1.43 -4.17 -5.89
N GLU A 51 1.29 -4.66 -7.11
CA GLU A 51 0.52 -5.87 -7.41
C GLU A 51 1.53 -6.94 -7.80
N SER A 52 1.45 -8.11 -7.17
CA SER A 52 2.25 -9.29 -7.50
C SER A 52 1.35 -10.39 -8.02
N LEU A 53 1.66 -10.95 -9.19
CA LEU A 53 0.91 -12.08 -9.75
C LEU A 53 0.91 -13.31 -8.83
N ARG A 54 1.93 -13.44 -7.97
CA ARG A 54 2.02 -14.55 -7.00
C ARG A 54 1.09 -14.37 -5.81
N GLU A 55 0.91 -13.13 -5.36
CA GLU A 55 0.06 -12.82 -4.21
C GLU A 55 -1.40 -12.60 -4.65
N GLY A 56 -1.62 -12.23 -5.92
CA GLY A 56 -2.96 -11.97 -6.47
C GLY A 56 -3.66 -10.76 -5.84
N GLU A 57 -2.95 -9.98 -5.02
CA GLU A 57 -3.47 -8.83 -4.29
C GLU A 57 -2.63 -7.58 -4.53
N ILE A 58 -3.30 -6.43 -4.46
CA ILE A 58 -2.70 -5.10 -4.41
C ILE A 58 -2.30 -4.83 -2.97
N ASN A 59 -1.01 -4.56 -2.76
CA ASN A 59 -0.44 -4.23 -1.48
C ASN A 59 -0.01 -2.76 -1.44
N CYS A 60 0.05 -2.20 -0.23
CA CYS A 60 0.54 -0.86 0.01
C CYS A 60 1.50 -0.81 1.21
N LEU A 61 2.68 -0.24 0.98
CA LEU A 61 3.58 0.20 2.05
C LEU A 61 3.53 1.71 2.17
N VAL A 62 3.75 2.19 3.39
CA VAL A 62 4.00 3.60 3.67
C VAL A 62 5.42 3.75 4.17
N GLY A 63 6.13 4.73 3.62
CA GLY A 63 7.50 5.06 4.00
C GLY A 63 7.66 6.54 4.24
N LYS A 64 8.77 6.92 4.88
CA LYS A 64 9.14 8.34 5.01
C LYS A 64 9.54 8.92 3.64
N THR A 65 9.54 10.24 3.49
CA THR A 65 9.92 10.89 2.23
C THR A 65 11.32 10.49 1.72
N TYR A 66 12.26 10.19 2.62
CA TYR A 66 13.60 9.76 2.25
C TYR A 66 13.74 8.25 2.02
N ALA A 67 12.68 7.46 2.20
CA ALA A 67 12.74 6.01 2.01
C ALA A 67 13.12 5.68 0.56
N ASP A 68 14.04 4.72 0.39
CA ASP A 68 14.52 4.32 -0.92
C ASP A 68 13.45 3.49 -1.63
N ILE A 69 13.04 3.95 -2.81
CA ILE A 69 12.01 3.29 -3.62
C ILE A 69 12.55 1.98 -4.23
N GLN A 70 13.86 1.78 -4.27
CA GLN A 70 14.47 0.54 -4.78
C GLN A 70 14.60 -0.55 -3.72
N ASP A 71 14.70 -0.18 -2.44
CA ASP A 71 14.90 -1.12 -1.34
C ASP A 71 13.82 -0.94 -0.27
N THR A 72 12.74 -1.72 -0.40
CA THR A 72 11.66 -1.71 0.59
C THR A 72 12.01 -2.44 1.89
N ASN A 73 13.19 -3.06 1.98
CA ASN A 73 13.65 -3.79 3.17
C ASN A 73 14.61 -2.96 4.04
N ASP A 74 14.88 -1.72 3.67
CA ASP A 74 15.77 -0.78 4.37
C ASP A 74 15.28 -0.35 5.77
N GLY A 75 14.12 -0.86 6.21
CA GLY A 75 13.49 -0.55 7.50
C GLY A 75 12.72 0.77 7.52
N ASN A 76 12.68 1.52 6.41
CA ASN A 76 11.94 2.78 6.27
C ASN A 76 10.54 2.59 5.68
N TRP A 77 10.19 1.38 5.25
CA TRP A 77 8.89 1.01 4.70
C TRP A 77 8.11 0.11 5.66
N PHE A 78 6.83 0.40 5.82
CA PHE A 78 5.93 -0.34 6.67
C PHE A 78 4.69 -0.71 5.87
N TYR A 79 4.31 -1.99 5.87
CA TYR A 79 3.00 -2.38 5.35
C TYR A 79 1.92 -1.61 6.09
N VAL A 80 0.97 -1.05 5.35
CA VAL A 80 -0.19 -0.38 5.96
C VAL A 80 -0.92 -1.37 6.89
N ASN A 81 -1.03 -2.64 6.51
CA ASN A 81 -1.61 -3.68 7.38
C ASN A 81 -0.70 -4.03 8.59
N ALA A 82 0.63 -3.92 8.46
CA ALA A 82 1.55 -4.20 9.58
C ALA A 82 1.56 -3.09 10.65
N ILE A 83 1.18 -1.85 10.31
CA ILE A 83 0.97 -0.78 11.29
C ILE A 83 -0.18 -1.13 12.25
N LEU A 84 -1.15 -1.94 11.79
CA LEU A 84 -2.20 -2.50 12.63
C LEU A 84 -1.75 -3.78 13.34
N SER A 85 -0.98 -4.66 12.67
CA SER A 85 -0.56 -5.94 13.23
C SER A 85 0.46 -5.84 14.36
N LYS A 86 1.16 -4.70 14.51
CA LYS A 86 1.90 -4.39 15.76
C LYS A 86 1.01 -4.35 17.01
N GLY A 87 -0.31 -4.48 16.87
CA GLY A 87 -1.28 -4.68 17.96
C GLY A 87 -2.19 -5.92 17.85
N SER A 88 -1.97 -6.87 16.93
CA SER A 88 -2.86 -8.06 16.82
C SER A 88 -2.11 -9.37 17.07
N GLN A 89 -2.37 -9.98 18.23
CA GLN A 89 -1.92 -11.32 18.60
C GLN A 89 -2.76 -12.40 17.88
N LEU A 90 -2.80 -12.42 16.55
CA LEU A 90 -3.48 -13.49 15.82
C LEU A 90 -2.56 -14.69 15.64
N SER A 91 -3.05 -15.88 15.97
CA SER A 91 -2.36 -17.15 15.73
C SER A 91 -2.30 -17.50 14.23
N VAL A 92 -1.39 -18.42 13.86
CA VAL A 92 -1.27 -18.90 12.48
C VAL A 92 -2.59 -19.53 12.00
N GLU A 93 -3.31 -20.28 12.85
CA GLU A 93 -4.62 -20.82 12.49
C GLU A 93 -5.69 -19.73 12.23
N GLU A 94 -5.64 -18.62 12.96
CA GLU A 94 -6.57 -17.50 12.76
C GLU A 94 -6.24 -16.70 11.49
N LEU A 95 -4.96 -16.56 11.16
CA LEU A 95 -4.55 -15.96 9.89
C LEU A 95 -5.04 -16.80 8.71
N LEU A 96 -4.85 -18.13 8.76
CA LEU A 96 -5.25 -19.05 7.70
C LEU A 96 -6.76 -19.10 7.46
N LYS A 97 -7.58 -18.90 8.52
CA LYS A 97 -9.05 -18.81 8.38
C LYS A 97 -9.53 -17.55 7.66
N ASN A 98 -8.69 -16.51 7.62
CA ASN A 98 -9.01 -15.24 6.97
C ASN A 98 -8.37 -15.11 5.58
N VAL A 99 -7.60 -16.10 5.12
CA VAL A 99 -7.13 -16.17 3.74
C VAL A 99 -8.30 -16.66 2.88
N PRO A 100 -8.82 -15.84 1.95
CA PRO A 100 -9.90 -16.26 1.07
C PRO A 100 -9.40 -17.31 0.05
N ASP A 101 -10.26 -18.26 -0.33
CA ASP A 101 -9.96 -19.31 -1.31
C ASP A 101 -9.65 -18.75 -2.72
N GLU A 102 -10.15 -17.55 -3.01
CA GLU A 102 -9.89 -16.79 -4.24
C GLU A 102 -9.47 -15.35 -3.89
N PRO A 103 -8.66 -14.68 -4.74
CA PRO A 103 -8.33 -13.27 -4.55
C PRO A 103 -9.60 -12.42 -4.43
N ARG A 104 -9.61 -11.47 -3.48
CA ARG A 104 -10.72 -10.53 -3.33
C ARG A 104 -10.89 -9.69 -4.59
N SER A 105 -12.10 -9.18 -4.84
CA SER A 105 -12.31 -8.24 -5.95
C SER A 105 -11.45 -6.99 -5.78
N ILE A 106 -11.03 -6.38 -6.89
CA ILE A 106 -10.20 -5.17 -6.90
C ILE A 106 -10.87 -4.05 -6.08
N GLU A 107 -12.19 -3.89 -6.18
CA GLU A 107 -12.95 -2.89 -5.41
C GLU A 107 -12.88 -3.15 -3.91
N THR A 108 -12.98 -4.42 -3.49
CA THR A 108 -12.89 -4.81 -2.08
C THR A 108 -11.49 -4.55 -1.54
N GLN A 109 -10.46 -4.96 -2.30
CA GLN A 109 -9.06 -4.73 -1.92
C GLN A 109 -8.75 -3.23 -1.75
N PHE A 110 -9.21 -2.39 -2.69
CA PHE A 110 -9.04 -0.94 -2.58
C PHE A 110 -9.83 -0.36 -1.40
N SER A 111 -11.07 -0.77 -1.15
CA SER A 111 -11.84 -0.31 0.01
C SER A 111 -11.13 -0.59 1.35
N ASP A 112 -10.55 -1.78 1.50
CA ASP A 112 -9.79 -2.17 2.68
C ASP A 112 -8.49 -1.34 2.80
N LEU A 113 -7.76 -1.18 1.69
CA LEU A 113 -6.56 -0.35 1.62
C LEU A 113 -6.86 1.11 2.00
N ALA A 114 -7.93 1.72 1.49
CA ALA A 114 -8.34 3.07 1.86
C ALA A 114 -8.58 3.20 3.36
N SER A 115 -9.32 2.25 3.94
CA SER A 115 -9.62 2.23 5.37
C SER A 115 -8.34 2.12 6.19
N ASN A 116 -7.42 1.25 5.79
CA ASN A 116 -6.16 1.05 6.49
C ASN A 116 -5.23 2.27 6.34
N ILE A 117 -5.12 2.85 5.14
CA ILE A 117 -4.32 4.06 4.90
C ILE A 117 -4.84 5.22 5.77
N ARG A 118 -6.16 5.47 5.79
CA ARG A 118 -6.77 6.55 6.60
C ARG A 118 -6.52 6.37 8.09
N CYS A 119 -6.64 5.14 8.60
CA CYS A 119 -6.37 4.82 10.00
C CYS A 119 -4.89 5.02 10.37
N ASN A 120 -3.97 4.64 9.47
CA ASN A 120 -2.54 4.63 9.77
C ASN A 120 -1.84 5.96 9.48
N ILE A 121 -2.32 6.76 8.53
CA ILE A 121 -1.78 8.11 8.30
C ILE A 121 -2.03 9.01 9.52
N LYS A 122 -3.18 8.87 10.18
CA LYS A 122 -3.44 9.56 11.47
C LYS A 122 -2.41 9.17 12.52
N LYS A 123 -2.13 7.86 12.68
CA LYS A 123 -1.12 7.35 13.62
C LYS A 123 0.31 7.78 13.26
N LEU A 124 0.65 7.84 11.97
CA LEU A 124 1.95 8.33 11.52
C LEU A 124 2.12 9.83 11.79
N ALA A 125 1.07 10.63 11.57
CA ALA A 125 1.09 12.04 11.91
C ALA A 125 1.31 12.27 13.42
N GLU A 126 0.70 11.44 14.27
CA GLU A 126 0.97 11.44 15.72
C GLU A 126 2.43 11.06 16.01
N TYR A 127 2.96 9.99 15.40
CA TYR A 127 4.32 9.50 15.63
C TYR A 127 5.43 10.44 15.14
N VAL A 128 5.16 11.27 14.13
CA VAL A 128 6.11 12.25 13.57
C VAL A 128 6.05 13.60 14.30
N SER A 129 5.01 13.82 15.12
CA SER A 129 4.84 15.05 15.91
C SER A 129 5.45 14.96 17.32
N GLU A 130 5.97 13.79 17.70
CA GLU A 130 6.79 13.55 18.91
C GLU A 130 8.29 13.72 18.60
#